data_AF-A0A3N5VMH0-F1
#
_entry.id   AF-A0A3N5VMH0-F1
#
_cell.length_a   1.000
_cell.length_b   1.000
_cell.length_c   1.000
_cell.angle_alpha   90.00
_cell.angle_beta   90.00
_cell.angle_gamma   90.00
#
_symmetry.space_group_name_H-M   'P 1'
#
loop_
_entity.id
_entity.type
_entity.pdbx_description
1 polymer ?
#
loop_
_entity_poly.entity_id
_entity_poly.type
_entity_poly.pdbx_seq_one_letter_code
_entity_poly.pdbx_strand_id
1 'polypeptide(L)'
;MRKNKSESEGEAFMSKKEIGRRAFMKSSLAGVGSFFFLPPNGGELGLRAQTEKPDGKKIVRRVLGKTGIKLPPINMGVMNSDNPNLVRAALSGGMVMLDTAQTYQRGTNEAMIGEVLKGRPRDSFVLATKSRLPHDQKTGIYLSEATEEAYAKKIDTSLKNLGLDYVDIYYHHNVWAKESALYEPILNALMKAKKAGKTRFIGITTHRNEPEIIHAAAESKVYDVVLTTYNFKQKHYPEVRSAMTKAADAGLGIVVMKALGGRQLQEGSREPIDPKAALKWALQDPNTHTIIAGFTTFDQMNLDLSVMEDPVLTKPEKAHLQRGALMAGLYCQGCGQCLSQCSQALPIPDLMRAYMYVYGYRNIVAAQDLVTSLELPLKVCEGCDSCPVSCAIGFRVRDRIRKVVRLREVPLEFIA
;
A
#
# COMPACT_ATOMS: atom_id res chain seq x y z
N MET A 1 37.87 74.04 -16.25
CA MET A 1 39.30 74.35 -16.02
C MET A 1 39.76 73.75 -14.69
N ARG A 2 40.25 72.51 -14.69
CA ARG A 2 41.45 72.02 -13.99
C ARG A 2 41.55 70.50 -14.19
N LYS A 3 42.74 70.10 -14.62
CA LYS A 3 43.22 68.75 -14.91
C LYS A 3 43.46 67.93 -13.63
N ASN A 4 43.62 66.62 -13.83
CA ASN A 4 44.49 65.63 -13.14
C ASN A 4 43.67 64.38 -12.73
N LYS A 5 44.11 63.13 -12.92
CA LYS A 5 45.45 62.56 -13.19
C LYS A 5 45.25 61.10 -13.68
N SER A 6 45.93 60.70 -14.76
CA SER A 6 46.99 59.66 -14.87
C SER A 6 46.50 58.20 -14.80
N GLU A 7 46.53 57.46 -15.93
CA GLU A 7 47.59 56.48 -16.34
C GLU A 7 47.36 55.10 -15.67
N SER A 8 47.53 53.92 -16.26
CA SER A 8 48.12 53.44 -17.53
C SER A 8 47.80 51.94 -17.68
N GLU A 9 47.64 51.48 -18.93
CA GLU A 9 48.16 50.22 -19.52
C GLU A 9 47.76 48.82 -18.99
N GLY A 10 47.50 47.91 -19.94
CA GLY A 10 47.49 46.46 -19.69
C GLY A 10 46.73 45.64 -20.75
N GLU A 11 47.49 44.99 -21.63
CA GLU A 11 47.09 44.31 -22.87
C GLU A 11 46.42 42.92 -22.74
N ALA A 12 45.94 42.45 -23.90
CA ALA A 12 45.95 41.07 -24.40
C ALA A 12 44.71 40.17 -24.15
N PHE A 13 43.89 40.13 -25.20
CA PHE A 13 42.96 39.06 -25.56
C PHE A 13 43.69 37.71 -25.72
N MET A 14 43.18 36.65 -25.08
CA MET A 14 43.52 35.26 -25.42
C MET A 14 42.25 34.40 -25.60
N SER A 15 42.33 33.62 -26.66
CA SER A 15 41.30 32.82 -27.33
C SER A 15 40.92 31.52 -26.60
N LYS A 16 39.65 31.13 -26.77
CA LYS A 16 39.06 29.84 -26.38
C LYS A 16 39.75 28.66 -27.09
N LYS A 17 40.05 27.58 -26.37
CA LYS A 17 40.41 26.28 -26.94
C LYS A 17 39.41 25.20 -26.47
N GLU A 18 38.71 24.65 -27.45
CA GLU A 18 37.90 23.43 -27.37
C GLU A 18 38.79 22.21 -27.12
N ILE A 19 38.35 21.30 -26.25
CA ILE A 19 38.99 19.99 -26.05
C ILE A 19 38.26 18.97 -26.93
N GLY A 20 38.94 18.52 -27.98
CA GLY A 20 38.42 17.61 -29.00
C GLY A 20 38.49 16.13 -28.66
N ARG A 21 37.64 15.36 -29.34
CA ARG A 21 37.34 13.91 -29.30
C ARG A 21 38.52 12.92 -29.51
N ARG A 22 39.78 13.31 -29.32
CA ARG A 22 40.96 12.44 -29.55
C ARG A 22 41.77 12.07 -28.30
N ALA A 23 41.26 12.36 -27.10
CA ALA A 23 41.85 11.92 -25.83
C ALA A 23 41.14 10.72 -25.19
N PHE A 24 40.32 9.97 -25.95
CA PHE A 24 39.50 8.85 -25.44
C PHE A 24 39.83 7.48 -26.09
N MET A 25 40.87 7.37 -26.92
CA MET A 25 41.21 6.12 -27.60
C MET A 25 42.72 5.86 -27.59
N LYS A 26 43.27 5.42 -26.45
CA LYS A 26 44.56 4.70 -26.37
C LYS A 26 44.71 4.02 -25.00
N SER A 27 43.87 3.01 -24.73
CA SER A 27 44.18 1.92 -23.79
C SER A 27 43.03 0.91 -23.80
N SER A 28 42.94 0.14 -24.87
CA SER A 28 42.10 -1.05 -24.98
C SER A 28 42.90 -2.13 -25.72
N LEU A 29 42.75 -3.37 -25.23
CA LEU A 29 43.42 -4.66 -25.55
C LEU A 29 44.49 -5.02 -24.49
N ALA A 30 44.39 -6.12 -23.72
CA ALA A 30 43.55 -7.30 -23.79
C ALA A 30 43.49 -8.00 -22.41
N GLY A 31 42.42 -8.77 -22.14
CA GLY A 31 42.38 -9.68 -21.00
C GLY A 31 40.96 -10.07 -20.58
N VAL A 32 40.49 -11.21 -21.08
CA VAL A 32 39.24 -11.87 -20.70
C VAL A 32 39.24 -12.21 -19.21
N GLY A 33 38.21 -11.78 -18.48
CA GLY A 33 38.02 -12.13 -17.07
C GLY A 33 36.73 -11.52 -16.54
N SER A 34 35.64 -12.28 -16.60
CA SER A 34 34.34 -11.95 -16.02
C SER A 34 34.48 -11.77 -14.50
N PHE A 35 34.76 -10.55 -14.05
CA PHE A 35 34.59 -10.17 -12.66
C PHE A 35 33.26 -9.43 -12.50
N PHE A 36 32.34 -10.08 -11.79
CA PHE A 36 31.21 -9.42 -11.15
C PHE A 36 31.75 -8.28 -10.29
N PHE A 37 31.60 -7.04 -10.75
CA PHE A 37 31.78 -5.86 -9.90
C PHE A 37 30.56 -5.78 -8.96
N LEU A 38 30.68 -6.44 -7.81
CA LEU A 38 29.97 -6.03 -6.60
C LEU A 38 30.60 -4.72 -6.12
N PRO A 39 29.85 -3.63 -5.95
CA PRO A 39 30.40 -2.41 -5.37
C PRO A 39 30.84 -2.69 -3.92
N PRO A 40 32.08 -2.33 -3.54
CA PRO A 40 32.54 -2.43 -2.17
C PRO A 40 32.01 -1.22 -1.42
N ASN A 41 30.76 -1.31 -0.98
CA ASN A 41 30.18 -0.53 0.11
C ASN A 41 28.74 -1.04 0.30
N GLY A 42 28.61 -2.15 1.02
CA GLY A 42 27.38 -2.49 1.75
C GLY A 42 27.19 -1.50 2.90
N GLY A 43 27.04 -0.22 2.57
CA GLY A 43 26.64 0.78 3.54
C GLY A 43 25.29 0.36 4.07
N GLU A 44 25.20 0.10 5.38
CA GLU A 44 23.93 0.10 6.06
C GLU A 44 23.19 1.39 5.69
N LEU A 45 22.16 1.27 4.85
CA LEU A 45 21.16 2.31 4.67
C LEU A 45 20.32 2.34 5.96
N GLY A 46 20.95 2.81 7.03
CA GLY A 46 20.22 3.36 8.17
C GLY A 46 19.51 4.59 7.64
N LEU A 47 18.18 4.49 7.43
CA LEU A 47 17.31 5.66 7.51
C LEU A 47 17.85 6.52 8.66
N ARG A 48 18.22 7.79 8.41
CA ARG A 48 18.47 8.77 9.47
C ARG A 48 17.15 9.10 10.14
N ALA A 49 16.51 8.09 10.73
CA ALA A 49 15.39 8.27 11.60
C ALA A 49 15.95 8.84 12.90
N GLN A 50 15.41 9.99 13.31
CA GLN A 50 15.56 10.47 14.68
C GLN A 50 15.25 9.28 15.61
N THR A 51 16.29 8.80 16.30
CA THR A 51 16.26 7.56 17.07
C THR A 51 15.49 7.69 18.37
N GLU A 52 15.14 8.93 18.75
CA GLU A 52 14.65 9.27 20.07
C GLU A 52 13.49 10.25 19.95
N LYS A 53 12.31 9.83 20.40
CA LYS A 53 11.35 10.77 20.95
C LYS A 53 11.94 11.34 22.26
N PRO A 54 11.50 12.53 22.71
CA PRO A 54 11.95 13.14 23.96
C PRO A 54 11.87 12.21 25.19
N ASP A 55 11.01 11.18 25.16
CA ASP A 55 10.71 10.29 26.28
C ASP A 55 11.54 8.98 26.34
N GLY A 56 12.56 8.80 25.49
CA GLY A 56 13.58 7.73 25.69
C GLY A 56 13.13 6.27 25.50
N LYS A 57 11.88 5.97 25.10
CA LYS A 57 11.44 4.60 24.80
C LYS A 57 11.90 4.12 23.42
N LYS A 58 12.57 2.97 23.38
CA LYS A 58 13.12 2.36 22.16
C LYS A 58 12.02 1.69 21.32
N ILE A 59 11.66 2.28 20.17
CA ILE A 59 10.74 1.68 19.20
C ILE A 59 11.44 0.50 18.51
N VAL A 60 10.84 -0.69 18.59
CA VAL A 60 11.34 -1.89 17.88
C VAL A 60 11.28 -1.64 16.38
N ARG A 61 12.29 -2.05 15.62
CA ARG A 61 12.27 -1.99 14.15
C ARG A 61 12.55 -3.37 13.57
N ARG A 62 11.89 -3.71 12.47
CA ARG A 62 12.09 -4.96 11.71
C ARG A 62 12.61 -4.63 10.32
N VAL A 63 13.56 -5.42 9.82
CA VAL A 63 14.05 -5.30 8.44
C VAL A 63 12.99 -5.89 7.52
N LEU A 64 12.54 -5.14 6.51
CA LEU A 64 11.50 -5.59 5.58
C LEU A 64 12.07 -6.61 4.58
N GLY A 65 12.00 -7.91 4.92
CA GLY A 65 12.57 -8.98 4.08
C GLY A 65 14.04 -8.71 3.72
N LYS A 66 14.42 -9.01 2.48
CA LYS A 66 15.78 -8.75 1.96
C LYS A 66 16.04 -7.30 1.51
N THR A 67 15.10 -6.37 1.73
CA THR A 67 15.22 -4.99 1.22
C THR A 67 16.24 -4.14 1.99
N GLY A 68 16.59 -4.53 3.22
CA GLY A 68 17.40 -3.72 4.13
C GLY A 68 16.67 -2.54 4.78
N ILE A 69 15.41 -2.26 4.41
CA ILE A 69 14.63 -1.17 5.00
C ILE A 69 14.22 -1.54 6.43
N LYS A 70 14.64 -0.75 7.43
CA LYS A 70 14.29 -0.93 8.85
C LYS A 70 13.04 -0.11 9.21
N LEU A 71 11.90 -0.76 9.40
CA LEU A 71 10.61 -0.12 9.67
C LEU A 71 10.15 -0.31 11.13
N PRO A 72 9.48 0.69 11.73
CA PRO A 72 8.73 0.48 12.97
C PRO A 72 7.57 -0.50 12.75
N PRO A 73 7.00 -1.10 13.82
CA PRO A 73 5.95 -2.10 13.70
C PRO A 73 4.67 -1.56 13.09
N ILE A 74 4.43 -0.24 13.18
CA ILE A 74 3.25 0.42 12.61
C ILE A 74 3.70 1.66 11.83
N ASN A 75 3.10 1.82 10.66
CA ASN A 75 3.27 2.93 9.74
C ASN A 75 1.90 3.33 9.17
N MET A 76 1.87 4.37 8.34
CA MET A 76 0.60 4.97 7.92
C MET A 76 0.16 4.46 6.54
N GLY A 77 -1.06 3.92 6.48
CA GLY A 77 -1.83 3.79 5.24
C GLY A 77 -2.67 5.04 5.00
N VAL A 78 -2.40 5.78 3.94
CA VAL A 78 -2.90 7.16 3.76
C VAL A 78 -4.27 7.22 3.05
N MET A 79 -4.80 6.09 2.58
CA MET A 79 -6.02 6.00 1.74
C MET A 79 -7.15 6.97 2.12
N ASN A 80 -7.51 7.04 3.41
CA ASN A 80 -8.62 7.86 3.91
C ASN A 80 -8.18 9.17 4.58
N SER A 81 -6.89 9.45 4.68
CA SER A 81 -6.39 10.69 5.28
C SER A 81 -6.27 11.76 4.20
N ASP A 82 -7.07 12.81 4.32
CA ASP A 82 -7.03 14.03 3.50
C ASP A 82 -6.33 15.20 4.23
N ASN A 83 -6.04 15.03 5.52
CA ASN A 83 -5.40 16.05 6.34
C ASN A 83 -3.85 15.96 6.27
N PRO A 84 -3.16 16.92 5.61
CA PRO A 84 -1.70 16.90 5.50
C PRO A 84 -1.00 17.07 6.86
N ASN A 85 -1.61 17.76 7.83
CA ASN A 85 -1.02 17.93 9.16
C ASN A 85 -1.04 16.62 9.96
N LEU A 86 -2.03 15.76 9.73
CA LEU A 86 -2.06 14.42 10.33
C LEU A 86 -0.93 13.54 9.79
N VAL A 87 -0.65 13.62 8.47
CA VAL A 87 0.49 12.91 7.86
C VAL A 87 1.82 13.45 8.40
N ARG A 88 1.97 14.78 8.51
CA ARG A 88 3.16 15.40 9.11
C ARG A 88 3.36 14.94 10.55
N ALA A 89 2.28 14.88 11.34
CA ALA A 89 2.33 14.43 12.72
C ALA A 89 2.68 12.94 12.85
N ALA A 90 2.17 12.09 11.95
CA ALA A 90 2.55 10.66 11.92
C ALA A 90 4.05 10.49 11.67
N LEU A 91 4.61 11.23 10.70
CA LEU A 91 6.05 11.26 10.43
C LEU A 91 6.86 11.74 11.65
N SER A 92 6.44 12.85 12.26
CA SER A 92 7.06 13.37 13.50
C SER A 92 6.91 12.42 14.69
N GLY A 93 5.87 11.59 14.70
CA GLY A 93 5.63 10.57 15.72
C GLY A 93 6.51 9.32 15.61
N GLY A 94 7.33 9.23 14.56
CA GLY A 94 8.26 8.11 14.35
C GLY A 94 7.76 7.03 13.40
N MET A 95 6.58 7.20 12.79
CA MET A 95 6.22 6.43 11.59
C MET A 95 7.08 6.94 10.44
N VAL A 96 7.66 6.04 9.65
CA VAL A 96 8.58 6.43 8.57
C VAL A 96 8.12 5.96 7.20
N MET A 97 7.14 5.06 7.13
CA MET A 97 6.56 4.60 5.87
C MET A 97 5.17 5.20 5.65
N LEU A 98 4.95 5.70 4.43
CA LEU A 98 3.65 6.10 3.92
C LEU A 98 3.24 5.18 2.77
N ASP A 99 2.06 4.58 2.86
CA ASP A 99 1.46 3.76 1.79
C ASP A 99 0.26 4.50 1.16
N THR A 100 0.39 4.84 -0.12
CA THR A 100 -0.64 5.52 -0.93
C THR A 100 -0.94 4.74 -2.21
N ALA A 101 -1.78 5.26 -3.10
CA ALA A 101 -2.08 4.69 -4.41
C ALA A 101 -2.52 5.80 -5.37
N GLN A 102 -2.24 5.63 -6.65
CA GLN A 102 -2.66 6.56 -7.70
C GLN A 102 -4.15 6.88 -7.69
N THR A 103 -5.01 5.92 -7.34
CA THR A 103 -6.47 6.10 -7.41
C THR A 103 -7.08 6.60 -6.10
N TYR A 104 -6.31 6.71 -5.01
CA TYR A 104 -6.86 7.15 -3.73
C TYR A 104 -7.30 8.61 -3.79
N GLN A 105 -8.50 8.87 -3.26
CA GLN A 105 -9.14 10.18 -3.29
C GLN A 105 -9.17 10.77 -4.71
N ARG A 106 -9.48 9.93 -5.70
CA ARG A 106 -9.54 10.32 -7.13
C ARG A 106 -8.22 10.95 -7.64
N GLY A 107 -7.09 10.54 -7.09
CA GLY A 107 -5.75 10.97 -7.51
C GLY A 107 -5.18 12.15 -6.71
N THR A 108 -5.94 12.74 -5.79
CA THR A 108 -5.43 13.86 -4.98
C THR A 108 -4.54 13.41 -3.82
N ASN A 109 -4.62 12.14 -3.39
CA ASN A 109 -3.86 11.65 -2.24
C ASN A 109 -2.35 11.65 -2.50
N GLU A 110 -1.90 11.27 -3.70
CA GLU A 110 -0.47 11.34 -4.08
C GLU A 110 0.02 12.80 -4.12
N ALA A 111 -0.77 13.72 -4.67
CA ALA A 111 -0.41 15.14 -4.69
C ALA A 111 -0.27 15.73 -3.28
N MET A 112 -1.20 15.39 -2.37
CA MET A 112 -1.12 15.78 -0.97
C MET A 112 0.14 15.23 -0.29
N ILE A 113 0.47 13.96 -0.53
CA ILE A 113 1.71 13.36 -0.02
C ILE A 113 2.96 14.04 -0.59
N GLY A 114 2.98 14.35 -1.89
CA GLY A 114 4.07 15.11 -2.52
C GLY A 114 4.32 16.45 -1.81
N GLU A 115 3.27 17.23 -1.54
CA GLU A 115 3.38 18.50 -0.81
C GLU A 115 3.76 18.34 0.67
N VAL A 116 3.38 17.22 1.31
CA VAL A 116 3.84 16.89 2.67
C VAL A 116 5.34 16.59 2.72
N LEU A 117 5.86 15.93 1.68
CA LEU A 117 7.24 15.48 1.59
C LEU A 117 8.20 16.51 1.00
N LYS A 118 7.68 17.54 0.32
CA LYS A 118 8.48 18.62 -0.26
C LYS A 118 9.44 19.23 0.77
N GLY A 119 10.73 19.27 0.43
CA GLY A 119 11.80 19.78 1.29
C GLY A 119 12.27 18.83 2.40
N ARG A 120 11.66 17.64 2.58
CA ARG A 120 12.18 16.63 3.51
C ARG A 120 13.36 15.87 2.89
N PRO A 121 14.39 15.50 3.66
CA PRO A 121 15.47 14.63 3.18
C PRO A 121 14.89 13.31 2.66
N ARG A 122 15.27 12.88 1.46
CA ARG A 122 14.68 11.71 0.81
C ARG A 122 14.91 10.41 1.58
N ASP A 123 16.00 10.32 2.33
CA ASP A 123 16.40 9.22 3.21
C ASP A 123 15.74 9.28 4.60
N SER A 124 14.86 10.25 4.86
CA SER A 124 14.11 10.36 6.13
C SER A 124 12.76 9.63 6.13
N PHE A 125 12.31 9.14 4.98
CA PHE A 125 11.03 8.43 4.84
C PHE A 125 11.11 7.30 3.81
N VAL A 126 10.16 6.38 3.91
CA VAL A 126 9.87 5.31 2.96
C VAL A 126 8.53 5.61 2.32
N LEU A 127 8.47 5.66 1.01
CA LEU A 127 7.23 5.89 0.30
C LEU A 127 6.88 4.69 -0.56
N ALA A 128 5.67 4.18 -0.38
CA ALA A 128 5.08 3.19 -1.25
C ALA A 128 3.85 3.74 -1.98
N THR A 129 3.78 3.51 -3.28
CA THR A 129 2.57 3.74 -4.06
C THR A 129 2.23 2.52 -4.91
N LYS A 130 1.08 2.54 -5.57
CA LYS A 130 0.52 1.41 -6.26
C LYS A 130 -0.46 1.83 -7.34
N SER A 131 -0.54 1.04 -8.39
CA SER A 131 -1.50 1.21 -9.50
C SER A 131 -2.04 -0.14 -9.95
N ARG A 132 -3.20 -0.11 -10.60
CA ARG A 132 -3.78 -1.29 -11.26
C ARG A 132 -4.26 -0.93 -12.66
N LEU A 133 -4.40 -1.95 -13.48
CA LEU A 133 -5.13 -1.88 -14.75
C LEU A 133 -6.48 -2.62 -14.63
N PRO A 134 -7.37 -2.45 -15.61
CA PRO A 134 -8.65 -3.16 -15.66
C PRO A 134 -8.45 -4.67 -15.68
N HIS A 135 -9.28 -5.37 -14.92
CA HIS A 135 -9.37 -6.83 -14.89
C HIS A 135 -10.83 -7.22 -14.76
N ASP A 136 -11.16 -8.42 -15.23
CA ASP A 136 -12.47 -9.02 -15.06
C ASP A 136 -12.81 -9.16 -13.57
N GLN A 137 -13.96 -8.64 -13.15
CA GLN A 137 -14.32 -8.55 -11.73
C GLN A 137 -14.71 -9.90 -11.10
N LYS A 138 -14.98 -10.93 -11.92
CA LYS A 138 -15.33 -12.27 -11.44
C LYS A 138 -14.10 -13.14 -11.23
N THR A 139 -13.19 -13.11 -12.19
CA THR A 139 -12.02 -13.97 -12.30
C THR A 139 -10.75 -13.29 -11.79
N GLY A 140 -10.64 -11.96 -11.89
CA GLY A 140 -9.43 -11.22 -11.59
C GLY A 140 -8.39 -11.17 -12.70
N ILE A 141 -8.70 -11.76 -13.86
CA ILE A 141 -7.80 -11.81 -15.00
C ILE A 141 -7.78 -10.46 -15.70
N TYR A 142 -6.57 -10.00 -16.04
CA TYR A 142 -6.37 -8.74 -16.75
C TYR A 142 -7.06 -8.72 -18.11
N LEU A 143 -7.66 -7.58 -18.44
CA LEU A 143 -8.27 -7.34 -19.76
C LEU A 143 -7.18 -7.00 -20.79
N SER A 144 -7.54 -6.99 -22.07
CA SER A 144 -6.59 -6.76 -23.17
C SER A 144 -5.90 -5.39 -23.13
N GLU A 145 -6.50 -4.40 -22.45
CA GLU A 145 -5.94 -3.07 -22.24
C GLU A 145 -4.81 -3.07 -21.18
N ALA A 146 -4.58 -4.17 -20.48
CA ALA A 146 -3.56 -4.30 -19.45
C ALA A 146 -2.14 -4.47 -20.03
N THR A 147 -1.73 -3.57 -20.91
CA THR A 147 -0.44 -3.65 -21.59
C THR A 147 0.73 -3.15 -20.71
N GLU A 148 1.94 -3.55 -21.08
CA GLU A 148 3.16 -3.06 -20.43
C GLU A 148 3.26 -1.53 -20.48
N GLU A 149 2.96 -0.94 -21.65
CA GLU A 149 2.97 0.51 -21.87
C GLU A 149 1.93 1.22 -21.00
N ALA A 150 0.71 0.68 -20.92
CA ALA A 150 -0.34 1.23 -20.07
C ALA A 150 0.10 1.25 -18.60
N TYR A 151 0.78 0.20 -18.13
CA TYR A 151 1.28 0.14 -16.75
C TYR A 151 2.47 1.07 -16.52
N ALA A 152 3.39 1.18 -17.48
CA ALA A 152 4.50 2.14 -17.41
C ALA A 152 3.99 3.59 -17.29
N LYS A 153 2.96 3.95 -18.07
CA LYS A 153 2.31 5.27 -17.96
C LYS A 153 1.70 5.50 -16.57
N LYS A 154 1.18 4.47 -15.92
CA LYS A 154 0.66 4.56 -14.55
C LYS A 154 1.77 4.84 -13.53
N ILE A 155 2.94 4.23 -13.69
CA ILE A 155 4.13 4.52 -12.85
C ILE A 155 4.52 5.98 -13.01
N ASP A 156 4.64 6.47 -14.24
CA ASP A 156 5.03 7.86 -14.53
C ASP A 156 4.02 8.88 -14.01
N THR A 157 2.72 8.56 -14.12
CA THR A 157 1.66 9.39 -13.55
C THR A 157 1.79 9.50 -12.03
N SER A 158 2.08 8.39 -11.34
CA SER A 158 2.23 8.38 -9.88
C SER A 158 3.42 9.22 -9.44
N LEU A 159 4.57 9.07 -10.11
CA LEU A 159 5.77 9.88 -9.84
C LEU A 159 5.53 11.38 -10.09
N LYS A 160 4.81 11.71 -11.17
CA LYS A 160 4.40 13.09 -11.47
C LYS A 160 3.49 13.66 -10.38
N ASN A 161 2.48 12.91 -9.94
CA ASN A 161 1.57 13.35 -8.88
C ASN A 161 2.31 13.60 -7.58
N LEU A 162 3.24 12.71 -7.22
CA LEU A 162 4.07 12.81 -6.02
C LEU A 162 5.13 13.94 -6.11
N GLY A 163 5.47 14.39 -7.32
CA GLY A 163 6.58 15.31 -7.54
C GLY A 163 7.94 14.69 -7.17
N LEU A 164 8.12 13.39 -7.40
CA LEU A 164 9.32 12.63 -7.03
C LEU A 164 9.88 11.84 -8.22
N ASP A 165 11.20 11.70 -8.27
CA ASP A 165 11.87 10.88 -9.28
C ASP A 165 11.72 9.38 -9.03
N TYR A 166 11.54 8.98 -7.76
CA TYR A 166 11.38 7.58 -7.38
C TYR A 166 10.62 7.36 -6.07
N VAL A 167 10.02 6.17 -5.94
CA VAL A 167 9.44 5.64 -4.70
C VAL A 167 10.27 4.46 -4.16
N ASP A 168 10.14 4.15 -2.87
CA ASP A 168 10.86 3.00 -2.30
C ASP A 168 10.22 1.68 -2.74
N ILE A 169 8.88 1.61 -2.75
CA ILE A 169 8.15 0.41 -3.15
C ILE A 169 7.05 0.81 -4.14
N TYR A 170 7.01 0.16 -5.29
CA TYR A 170 5.89 0.28 -6.21
C TYR A 170 5.13 -1.05 -6.25
N TYR A 171 3.88 -1.04 -5.80
CA TYR A 171 3.07 -2.25 -5.76
C TYR A 171 2.24 -2.48 -7.03
N HIS A 172 2.20 -3.74 -7.44
CA HIS A 172 1.14 -4.35 -8.24
C HIS A 172 -0.15 -4.42 -7.41
N HIS A 173 -1.13 -3.56 -7.70
CA HIS A 173 -2.26 -3.30 -6.80
C HIS A 173 -3.45 -4.25 -7.02
N ASN A 174 -4.02 -4.73 -5.91
CA ASN A 174 -5.26 -5.48 -5.78
C ASN A 174 -5.33 -6.73 -6.69
N VAL A 175 -4.34 -7.62 -6.52
CA VAL A 175 -4.25 -8.88 -7.25
C VAL A 175 -4.96 -9.99 -6.47
N TRP A 176 -5.81 -10.77 -7.14
CA TRP A 176 -6.55 -11.88 -6.53
C TRP A 176 -6.64 -13.15 -7.40
N ALA A 177 -5.89 -13.22 -8.50
CA ALA A 177 -5.70 -14.43 -9.30
C ALA A 177 -4.21 -14.72 -9.49
N LYS A 178 -3.81 -16.01 -9.47
CA LYS A 178 -2.42 -16.43 -9.63
C LYS A 178 -1.84 -15.96 -10.96
N GLU A 179 -2.61 -16.11 -12.03
CA GLU A 179 -2.27 -15.69 -13.39
C GLU A 179 -1.99 -14.19 -13.44
N SER A 180 -2.82 -13.39 -12.75
CA SER A 180 -2.61 -11.94 -12.64
C SER A 180 -1.35 -11.59 -11.85
N ALA A 181 -1.01 -12.36 -10.80
CA ALA A 181 0.24 -12.15 -10.05
C ALA A 181 1.49 -12.43 -10.91
N LEU A 182 1.36 -13.33 -11.89
CA LEU A 182 2.42 -13.74 -12.82
C LEU A 182 2.32 -13.07 -14.20
N TYR A 183 1.45 -12.07 -14.35
CA TYR A 183 1.13 -11.49 -15.65
C TYR A 183 2.29 -10.67 -16.22
N GLU A 184 2.89 -11.18 -17.30
CA GLU A 184 4.16 -10.69 -17.87
C GLU A 184 4.17 -9.19 -18.22
N PRO A 185 3.14 -8.60 -18.85
CA PRO A 185 3.18 -7.17 -19.18
C PRO A 185 3.38 -6.27 -17.96
N ILE A 186 2.77 -6.63 -16.82
CA ILE A 186 2.89 -5.84 -15.59
C ILE A 186 4.24 -6.09 -14.93
N LEU A 187 4.69 -7.35 -14.87
CA LEU A 187 6.00 -7.71 -14.35
C LEU A 187 7.12 -7.02 -15.13
N ASN A 188 7.04 -7.01 -16.46
CA ASN A 188 8.01 -6.35 -17.34
C ASN A 188 8.07 -4.84 -17.09
N ALA A 189 6.91 -4.17 -16.97
CA ALA A 189 6.85 -2.74 -16.65
C ALA A 189 7.49 -2.43 -15.29
N LEU A 190 7.20 -3.24 -14.26
CA LEU A 190 7.79 -3.09 -12.92
C LEU A 190 9.30 -3.32 -12.91
N MET A 191 9.78 -4.37 -13.60
CA MET A 191 11.22 -4.66 -13.71
C MET A 191 11.96 -3.55 -14.47
N LYS A 192 11.40 -3.04 -15.56
CA LYS A 192 11.95 -1.90 -16.30
C LYS A 192 11.97 -0.63 -15.44
N ALA A 193 10.91 -0.36 -14.67
CA ALA A 193 10.87 0.78 -13.75
C ALA A 193 11.92 0.67 -12.64
N LYS A 194 12.13 -0.52 -12.06
CA LYS A 194 13.19 -0.78 -11.09
C LYS A 194 14.58 -0.57 -11.70
N LYS A 195 14.82 -1.11 -12.91
CA LYS A 195 16.08 -0.90 -13.66
C LYS A 195 16.33 0.58 -13.99
N ALA A 196 15.27 1.34 -14.28
CA ALA A 196 15.35 2.77 -14.54
C ALA A 196 15.45 3.63 -13.27
N GLY A 197 15.47 3.04 -12.07
CA GLY A 197 15.57 3.76 -10.80
C GLY A 197 14.26 4.41 -10.33
N LYS A 198 13.13 4.19 -11.02
CA LYS A 198 11.80 4.77 -10.67
C LYS A 198 11.19 4.14 -9.40
N THR A 199 11.61 2.93 -9.07
CA THR A 199 11.30 2.27 -7.79
C THR A 199 12.51 1.49 -7.29
N ARG A 200 12.71 1.44 -5.97
CA ARG A 200 13.78 0.62 -5.37
C ARG A 200 13.39 -0.85 -5.27
N PHE A 201 12.13 -1.12 -4.93
CA PHE A 201 11.59 -2.46 -4.71
C PHE A 201 10.26 -2.63 -5.44
N ILE A 202 9.98 -3.85 -5.86
CA ILE A 202 8.72 -4.22 -6.51
C ILE A 202 7.86 -4.95 -5.48
N GLY A 203 6.62 -4.52 -5.33
CA GLY A 203 5.69 -5.18 -4.43
C GLY A 203 4.44 -5.71 -5.12
N ILE A 204 3.68 -6.53 -4.41
CA ILE A 204 2.31 -6.93 -4.77
C ILE A 204 1.37 -6.72 -3.60
N THR A 205 0.11 -6.39 -3.88
CA THR A 205 -0.92 -6.30 -2.84
C THR A 205 -2.07 -7.27 -3.11
N THR A 206 -2.62 -7.90 -2.07
CA THR A 206 -3.78 -8.79 -2.20
C THR A 206 -4.77 -8.63 -1.07
N HIS A 207 -6.07 -8.77 -1.39
CA HIS A 207 -7.18 -8.72 -0.43
C HIS A 207 -8.09 -9.95 -0.47
N ARG A 208 -7.79 -10.90 -1.35
CA ARG A 208 -8.58 -12.11 -1.63
C ARG A 208 -7.63 -13.16 -2.19
N ASN A 209 -7.90 -14.43 -1.92
CA ASN A 209 -7.03 -15.53 -2.30
C ASN A 209 -5.59 -15.32 -1.79
N GLU A 210 -5.45 -14.66 -0.64
CA GLU A 210 -4.15 -14.20 -0.14
C GLU A 210 -3.09 -15.32 -0.11
N PRO A 211 -3.37 -16.55 0.37
CA PRO A 211 -2.37 -17.61 0.36
C PRO A 211 -1.81 -17.91 -1.05
N GLU A 212 -2.68 -18.00 -2.04
CA GLU A 212 -2.29 -18.29 -3.42
C GLU A 212 -1.49 -17.15 -4.05
N ILE A 213 -1.91 -15.90 -3.82
CA ILE A 213 -1.18 -14.74 -4.35
C ILE A 213 0.17 -14.56 -3.67
N ILE A 214 0.26 -14.83 -2.36
CA ILE A 214 1.52 -14.80 -1.63
C ILE A 214 2.49 -15.88 -2.15
N HIS A 215 1.98 -17.09 -2.42
CA HIS A 215 2.79 -18.15 -3.04
C HIS A 215 3.27 -17.76 -4.45
N ALA A 216 2.36 -17.27 -5.30
CA ALA A 216 2.72 -16.78 -6.63
C ALA A 216 3.77 -15.65 -6.58
N ALA A 217 3.68 -14.78 -5.58
CA ALA A 217 4.64 -13.71 -5.39
C ALA A 217 6.06 -14.23 -5.06
N ALA A 218 6.15 -15.24 -4.20
CA ALA A 218 7.41 -15.89 -3.87
C ALA A 218 7.98 -16.70 -5.06
N GLU A 219 7.11 -17.41 -5.78
CA GLU A 219 7.47 -18.21 -6.96
C GLU A 219 8.03 -17.36 -8.11
N SER A 220 7.49 -16.15 -8.33
CA SER A 220 7.89 -15.30 -9.46
C SER A 220 9.33 -14.80 -9.38
N LYS A 221 9.91 -14.70 -8.18
CA LYS A 221 11.21 -14.09 -7.90
C LYS A 221 11.35 -12.62 -8.33
N VAL A 222 10.25 -11.98 -8.77
CA VAL A 222 10.22 -10.55 -9.15
C VAL A 222 9.88 -9.67 -7.96
N TYR A 223 8.99 -10.12 -7.08
CA TYR A 223 8.51 -9.32 -5.96
C TYR A 223 9.48 -9.36 -4.79
N ASP A 224 9.69 -8.20 -4.18
CA ASP A 224 10.47 -8.00 -2.97
C ASP A 224 9.56 -7.86 -1.73
N VAL A 225 8.31 -7.40 -1.90
CA VAL A 225 7.38 -7.08 -0.81
C VAL A 225 5.95 -7.53 -1.12
N VAL A 226 5.29 -8.16 -0.15
CA VAL A 226 3.85 -8.44 -0.16
C VAL A 226 3.15 -7.48 0.81
N LEU A 227 2.10 -6.81 0.34
CA LEU A 227 1.11 -6.15 1.18
C LEU A 227 -0.18 -6.99 1.22
N THR A 228 -0.46 -7.62 2.36
CA THR A 228 -1.60 -8.56 2.49
C THR A 228 -2.54 -8.21 3.64
N THR A 229 -3.77 -8.71 3.60
CA THR A 229 -4.68 -8.60 4.74
C THR A 229 -4.40 -9.71 5.75
N TYR A 230 -4.19 -9.34 7.01
CA TYR A 230 -3.99 -10.28 8.10
C TYR A 230 -4.57 -9.72 9.40
N ASN A 231 -5.64 -10.34 9.89
CA ASN A 231 -6.37 -9.91 11.08
C ASN A 231 -7.17 -11.05 11.71
N PHE A 232 -7.52 -10.85 12.99
CA PHE A 232 -8.21 -11.83 13.83
C PHE A 232 -9.64 -12.20 13.38
N LYS A 233 -10.23 -11.48 12.41
CA LYS A 233 -11.58 -11.77 11.87
C LYS A 233 -11.55 -12.73 10.68
N GLN A 234 -10.42 -12.91 10.00
CA GLN A 234 -10.31 -13.87 8.89
C GLN A 234 -10.44 -15.28 9.43
N LYS A 235 -11.35 -16.11 8.89
CA LYS A 235 -11.44 -17.52 9.32
C LYS A 235 -10.25 -18.34 8.84
N HIS A 236 -9.68 -17.94 7.71
CA HIS A 236 -8.55 -18.59 7.07
C HIS A 236 -7.20 -17.91 7.39
N TYR A 237 -7.10 -17.18 8.52
CA TYR A 237 -5.84 -16.56 8.92
C TYR A 237 -4.69 -17.58 9.09
N PRO A 238 -4.91 -18.85 9.53
CA PRO A 238 -3.82 -19.84 9.61
C PRO A 238 -3.16 -20.11 8.25
N GLU A 239 -3.94 -20.16 7.18
CA GLU A 239 -3.49 -20.35 5.81
C GLU A 239 -2.72 -19.12 5.30
N VAL A 240 -3.23 -17.90 5.60
CA VAL A 240 -2.51 -16.66 5.30
C VAL A 240 -1.17 -16.63 6.02
N ARG A 241 -1.14 -16.99 7.30
CA ARG A 241 0.08 -17.08 8.10
C ARG A 241 1.09 -18.06 7.52
N SER A 242 0.63 -19.26 7.13
CA SER A 242 1.49 -20.25 6.47
C SER A 242 2.12 -19.70 5.19
N ALA A 243 1.33 -18.98 4.38
CA ALA A 243 1.83 -18.34 3.18
C ALA A 243 2.82 -17.20 3.48
N MET A 244 2.55 -16.37 4.49
CA MET A 244 3.47 -15.33 4.96
C MET A 244 4.82 -15.91 5.39
N THR A 245 4.82 -17.04 6.12
CA THR A 245 6.06 -17.74 6.50
C THR A 245 6.85 -18.14 5.26
N LYS A 246 6.23 -18.83 4.29
CA LYS A 246 6.95 -19.26 3.07
C LYS A 246 7.51 -18.08 2.27
N ALA A 247 6.77 -16.97 2.19
CA ALA A 247 7.25 -15.77 1.51
C ALA A 247 8.39 -15.10 2.27
N ALA A 248 8.33 -15.04 3.60
CA ALA A 248 9.41 -14.52 4.43
C ALA A 248 10.68 -15.39 4.34
N ASP A 249 10.55 -16.72 4.33
CA ASP A 249 11.65 -17.67 4.12
C ASP A 249 12.30 -17.49 2.74
N ALA A 250 11.52 -17.10 1.72
CA ALA A 250 12.01 -16.73 0.40
C ALA A 250 12.61 -15.29 0.34
N GLY A 251 12.65 -14.58 1.46
CA GLY A 251 13.23 -13.24 1.61
C GLY A 251 12.29 -12.08 1.26
N LEU A 252 10.98 -12.32 1.07
CA LEU A 252 10.02 -11.24 0.81
C LEU A 252 9.68 -10.51 2.11
N GLY A 253 9.61 -9.18 2.03
CA GLY A 253 9.06 -8.35 3.09
C GLY A 253 7.54 -8.49 3.15
N ILE A 254 6.96 -8.54 4.34
CA ILE A 254 5.51 -8.63 4.55
C ILE A 254 5.01 -7.39 5.28
N VAL A 255 4.15 -6.65 4.60
CA VAL A 255 3.40 -5.51 5.14
C VAL A 255 1.96 -5.96 5.35
N VAL A 256 1.39 -5.69 6.52
CA VAL A 256 0.02 -6.04 6.85
C VAL A 256 -0.90 -4.83 6.72
N MET A 257 -2.05 -5.01 6.08
CA MET A 257 -3.16 -4.07 6.07
C MET A 257 -4.41 -4.67 6.70
N LYS A 258 -5.37 -3.79 7.02
CA LYS A 258 -6.67 -4.17 7.62
C LYS A 258 -6.55 -4.97 8.93
N ALA A 259 -5.44 -4.81 9.64
CA ALA A 259 -5.20 -5.45 10.95
C ALA A 259 -6.35 -5.21 11.95
N LEU A 260 -7.02 -4.06 11.84
CA LEU A 260 -8.15 -3.65 12.70
C LEU A 260 -9.47 -4.41 12.44
N GLY A 261 -9.58 -5.25 11.40
CA GLY A 261 -10.81 -6.01 11.14
C GLY A 261 -12.06 -5.15 10.93
N GLY A 262 -11.87 -3.92 10.43
CA GLY A 262 -12.95 -2.97 10.17
C GLY A 262 -13.35 -2.07 11.33
N ARG A 263 -12.44 -1.80 12.31
CA ARG A 263 -12.33 -0.74 13.36
C ARG A 263 -13.57 -0.38 14.20
N GLN A 264 -14.78 -0.52 13.69
CA GLN A 264 -16.05 -0.08 14.26
C GLN A 264 -16.81 -1.20 14.97
N LEU A 265 -17.98 -0.84 15.50
CA LEU A 265 -18.93 -1.73 16.16
C LEU A 265 -19.23 -2.98 15.34
N GLN A 266 -19.32 -4.11 16.03
CA GLN A 266 -19.68 -5.39 15.44
C GLN A 266 -21.20 -5.43 15.27
N GLU A 267 -21.70 -6.05 14.20
CA GLU A 267 -23.15 -6.12 13.96
C GLU A 267 -23.81 -6.92 15.10
N GLY A 268 -24.76 -6.30 15.80
CA GLY A 268 -25.42 -6.90 16.96
C GLY A 268 -24.65 -6.79 18.29
N SER A 269 -23.48 -6.13 18.32
CA SER A 269 -22.71 -5.90 19.55
C SER A 269 -22.79 -4.44 20.00
N ARG A 270 -22.86 -4.23 21.32
CA ARG A 270 -22.64 -2.91 21.95
C ARG A 270 -21.17 -2.64 22.26
N GLU A 271 -20.31 -3.66 22.15
CA GLU A 271 -18.88 -3.55 22.41
C GLU A 271 -18.09 -3.37 21.10
N PRO A 272 -17.30 -2.29 20.97
CA PRO A 272 -16.42 -2.08 19.83
C PRO A 272 -15.26 -3.08 19.84
N ILE A 273 -14.68 -3.31 18.67
CA ILE A 273 -13.37 -3.97 18.56
C ILE A 273 -12.34 -3.09 19.27
N ASP A 274 -11.50 -3.67 20.11
CA ASP A 274 -10.35 -2.96 20.67
C ASP A 274 -9.28 -2.83 19.57
N PRO A 275 -9.03 -1.61 19.06
CA PRO A 275 -8.06 -1.41 17.99
C PRO A 275 -6.61 -1.66 18.44
N LYS A 276 -6.28 -1.42 19.72
CA LYS A 276 -4.92 -1.70 20.23
C LYS A 276 -4.68 -3.20 20.23
N ALA A 277 -5.63 -3.96 20.79
CA ALA A 277 -5.58 -5.42 20.78
C ALA A 277 -5.43 -5.96 19.35
N ALA A 278 -6.22 -5.45 18.40
CA ALA A 278 -6.20 -5.92 17.01
C ALA A 278 -4.84 -5.70 16.32
N LEU A 279 -4.21 -4.54 16.53
CA LEU A 279 -2.86 -4.25 16.03
C LEU A 279 -1.82 -5.15 16.70
N LYS A 280 -1.86 -5.25 18.04
CA LYS A 280 -0.97 -6.14 18.82
C LYS A 280 -1.07 -7.59 18.38
N TRP A 281 -2.28 -8.06 18.05
CA TRP A 281 -2.54 -9.41 17.55
C TRP A 281 -1.81 -9.69 16.23
N ALA A 282 -1.87 -8.78 15.27
CA ALA A 282 -1.18 -8.94 13.99
C ALA A 282 0.37 -8.88 14.15
N LEU A 283 0.85 -8.10 15.13
CA LEU A 283 2.28 -8.01 15.47
C LEU A 283 2.85 -9.24 16.20
N GLN A 284 1.99 -10.12 16.74
CA GLN A 284 2.42 -11.40 17.32
C GLN A 284 3.00 -12.34 16.27
N ASP A 285 2.66 -12.14 14.99
CA ASP A 285 3.30 -12.90 13.93
C ASP A 285 4.72 -12.35 13.67
N PRO A 286 5.77 -13.18 13.77
CA PRO A 286 7.12 -12.75 13.50
C PRO A 286 7.33 -12.31 12.04
N ASN A 287 6.51 -12.81 11.11
CA ASN A 287 6.60 -12.46 9.70
C ASN A 287 5.93 -11.13 9.37
N THR A 288 5.12 -10.55 10.27
CA THR A 288 4.59 -9.18 10.11
C THR A 288 5.72 -8.17 10.29
N HIS A 289 6.33 -7.67 9.21
CA HIS A 289 7.45 -6.73 9.34
C HIS A 289 6.97 -5.33 9.73
N THR A 290 5.81 -4.92 9.22
CA THR A 290 5.12 -3.71 9.66
C THR A 290 3.63 -3.79 9.33
N ILE A 291 2.82 -2.98 9.99
CA ILE A 291 1.40 -2.75 9.68
C ILE A 291 1.27 -1.35 9.07
N ILE A 292 0.53 -1.22 7.98
CA ILE A 292 0.05 0.09 7.50
C ILE A 292 -1.35 0.36 8.06
N ALA A 293 -1.42 1.07 9.18
CA ALA A 293 -2.67 1.42 9.82
C ALA A 293 -3.28 2.68 9.17
N GLY A 294 -4.57 2.62 8.88
CA GLY A 294 -5.32 3.76 8.35
C GLY A 294 -6.02 4.52 9.46
N PHE A 295 -5.77 5.82 9.55
CA PHE A 295 -6.38 6.73 10.52
C PHE A 295 -6.68 8.09 9.91
N THR A 296 -7.70 8.77 10.44
CA THR A 296 -8.18 10.09 9.97
C THR A 296 -8.23 11.14 11.09
N THR A 297 -7.88 10.78 12.32
CA THR A 297 -7.82 11.71 13.46
C THR A 297 -6.53 11.54 14.25
N PHE A 298 -6.16 12.56 15.03
CA PHE A 298 -4.99 12.52 15.92
C PHE A 298 -5.14 11.47 17.04
N ASP A 299 -6.34 11.26 17.58
CA ASP A 299 -6.57 10.23 18.61
C ASP A 299 -6.31 8.82 18.07
N GLN A 300 -6.72 8.58 16.82
CA GLN A 300 -6.47 7.33 16.13
C GLN A 300 -4.97 7.12 15.88
N MET A 301 -4.25 8.17 15.48
CA MET A 301 -2.79 8.15 15.33
C MET A 301 -2.09 7.89 16.68
N ASN A 302 -2.48 8.61 17.74
CA ASN A 302 -1.90 8.46 19.07
C ASN A 302 -2.12 7.05 19.64
N LEU A 303 -3.27 6.43 19.33
CA LEU A 303 -3.53 5.04 19.66
C LEU A 303 -2.52 4.10 19.00
N ASP A 304 -2.29 4.27 17.69
CA ASP A 304 -1.35 3.46 16.93
C ASP A 304 0.09 3.67 17.42
N LEU A 305 0.49 4.91 17.72
CA LEU A 305 1.77 5.23 18.36
C LEU A 305 1.93 4.54 19.72
N SER A 306 0.86 4.46 20.53
CA SER A 306 0.93 3.77 21.83
C SER A 306 1.19 2.26 21.69
N VAL A 307 0.75 1.63 20.59
CA VAL A 307 1.04 0.21 20.30
C VAL A 307 2.48 0.02 19.82
N MET A 308 3.07 1.02 19.17
CA MET A 308 4.50 0.97 18.80
C MET A 308 5.40 0.97 20.05
N GLU A 309 4.97 1.62 21.13
CA GLU A 309 5.68 1.66 22.41
C GLU A 309 5.47 0.39 23.23
N ASP A 310 4.25 -0.16 23.22
CA ASP A 310 3.89 -1.41 23.89
C ASP A 310 3.15 -2.35 22.92
N PRO A 311 3.86 -3.26 22.22
CA PRO A 311 3.26 -4.20 21.29
C PRO A 311 2.75 -5.49 21.98
N VAL A 312 2.82 -5.61 23.32
CA VAL A 312 2.49 -6.86 24.02
C VAL A 312 0.98 -7.06 24.06
N LEU A 313 0.52 -8.19 23.51
CA LEU A 313 -0.88 -8.61 23.60
C LEU A 313 -1.15 -9.32 24.93
N THR A 314 -1.97 -8.70 25.77
CA THR A 314 -2.37 -9.24 27.08
C THR A 314 -3.44 -10.33 26.96
N LYS A 315 -3.60 -11.15 28.00
CA LYS A 315 -4.66 -12.19 28.05
C LYS A 315 -6.08 -11.59 27.93
N PRO A 316 -6.45 -10.48 28.63
CA PRO A 316 -7.76 -9.87 28.47
C PRO A 316 -8.01 -9.34 27.04
N GLU A 317 -7.03 -8.66 26.44
CA GLU A 317 -7.10 -8.18 25.05
C GLU A 317 -7.33 -9.36 24.08
N LYS A 318 -6.57 -10.46 24.25
CA LYS A 318 -6.74 -11.67 23.44
C LYS A 318 -8.14 -12.28 23.58
N ALA A 319 -8.66 -12.39 24.81
CA ALA A 319 -9.99 -12.92 25.06
C ALA A 319 -11.09 -12.03 24.43
N HIS A 320 -10.91 -10.71 24.47
CA HIS A 320 -11.80 -9.75 23.79
C HIS A 320 -11.85 -9.98 22.29
N LEU A 321 -10.69 -10.11 21.65
CA LEU A 321 -10.61 -10.39 20.21
C LEU A 321 -11.21 -11.74 19.84
N GLN A 322 -11.03 -12.78 20.67
CA GLN A 322 -11.60 -14.10 20.43
C GLN A 322 -13.12 -14.08 20.43
N ARG A 323 -13.75 -13.38 21.39
CA ARG A 323 -15.21 -13.15 21.37
C ARG A 323 -15.63 -12.35 20.14
N GLY A 324 -14.86 -11.29 19.83
CA GLY A 324 -15.09 -10.51 18.62
C GLY A 324 -15.05 -11.36 17.35
N ALA A 325 -14.08 -12.26 17.21
CA ALA A 325 -13.92 -13.12 16.03
C ALA A 325 -15.13 -14.04 15.73
N LEU A 326 -16.01 -14.25 16.70
CA LEU A 326 -17.25 -15.03 16.54
C LEU A 326 -18.41 -14.19 16.00
N MET A 327 -18.36 -12.87 16.14
CA MET A 327 -19.43 -11.97 15.71
C MET A 327 -19.22 -11.44 14.28
N ALA A 328 -20.32 -11.29 13.54
CA ALA A 328 -20.31 -10.65 12.24
C ALA A 328 -19.85 -9.18 12.37
N GLY A 329 -18.70 -8.86 11.77
CA GLY A 329 -18.17 -7.49 11.73
C GLY A 329 -18.54 -6.76 10.44
N LEU A 330 -17.79 -5.70 10.12
CA LEU A 330 -17.88 -5.01 8.83
C LEU A 330 -16.88 -5.54 7.79
N TYR A 331 -15.87 -6.29 8.24
CA TYR A 331 -14.81 -6.79 7.39
C TYR A 331 -15.24 -8.03 6.60
N CYS A 332 -15.34 -7.90 5.28
CA CYS A 332 -15.46 -9.02 4.36
C CYS A 332 -14.10 -9.64 4.08
N GLN A 333 -13.97 -10.96 4.28
CA GLN A 333 -12.73 -11.70 4.00
C GLN A 333 -12.54 -12.06 2.52
N GLY A 334 -13.45 -11.65 1.63
CA GLY A 334 -13.23 -11.78 0.18
C GLY A 334 -13.21 -13.20 -0.40
N CYS A 335 -13.61 -14.23 0.35
CA CYS A 335 -13.47 -15.66 -0.01
C CYS A 335 -14.24 -16.16 -1.24
N GLY A 336 -15.03 -15.32 -1.92
CA GLY A 336 -15.74 -15.69 -3.16
C GLY A 336 -16.89 -16.70 -3.03
N GLN A 337 -17.05 -17.41 -1.91
CA GLN A 337 -18.06 -18.47 -1.74
C GLN A 337 -19.51 -18.05 -2.03
N CYS A 338 -19.81 -16.76 -1.88
CA CYS A 338 -21.13 -16.19 -2.15
C CYS A 338 -21.45 -16.03 -3.65
N LEU A 339 -20.45 -16.02 -4.53
CA LEU A 339 -20.61 -15.70 -5.94
C LEU A 339 -21.46 -16.75 -6.67
N SER A 340 -21.22 -18.04 -6.42
CA SER A 340 -21.98 -19.14 -7.03
C SER A 340 -23.39 -19.32 -6.44
N GLN A 341 -23.66 -18.74 -5.27
CA GLN A 341 -24.94 -18.86 -4.58
C GLN A 341 -25.95 -17.80 -5.04
N CYS A 342 -25.49 -16.67 -5.59
CA CYS A 342 -26.35 -15.55 -5.97
C CYS A 342 -27.01 -15.77 -7.33
N SER A 343 -28.34 -15.84 -7.36
CA SER A 343 -29.11 -16.00 -8.61
C SER A 343 -28.93 -14.85 -9.61
N GLN A 344 -28.56 -13.66 -9.14
CA GLN A 344 -28.25 -12.50 -9.98
C GLN A 344 -26.76 -12.37 -10.33
N ALA A 345 -25.91 -13.31 -9.92
CA ALA A 345 -24.46 -13.30 -10.14
C ALA A 345 -23.78 -11.97 -9.76
N LEU A 346 -24.25 -11.32 -8.67
CA LEU A 346 -23.74 -10.03 -8.22
C LEU A 346 -22.29 -10.12 -7.72
N PRO A 347 -21.47 -9.07 -7.88
CA PRO A 347 -20.10 -8.99 -7.34
C PRO A 347 -20.13 -8.72 -5.82
N ILE A 348 -20.64 -9.69 -5.06
CA ILE A 348 -20.93 -9.55 -3.62
C ILE A 348 -19.70 -9.10 -2.81
N PRO A 349 -18.47 -9.63 -3.01
CA PRO A 349 -17.30 -9.15 -2.27
C PRO A 349 -17.01 -7.66 -2.44
N ASP A 350 -17.28 -7.08 -3.62
CA ASP A 350 -17.11 -5.64 -3.87
C ASP A 350 -18.25 -4.83 -3.26
N LEU A 351 -19.48 -5.33 -3.29
CA LEU A 351 -20.61 -4.72 -2.58
C LEU A 351 -20.41 -4.73 -1.05
N MET A 352 -19.82 -5.79 -0.50
CA MET A 352 -19.47 -5.84 0.93
C MET A 352 -18.31 -4.87 1.26
N ARG A 353 -17.39 -4.66 0.32
CA ARG A 353 -16.34 -3.64 0.44
C ARG A 353 -16.95 -2.23 0.43
N ALA A 354 -17.89 -1.93 -0.46
CA ALA A 354 -18.64 -0.67 -0.45
C ALA A 354 -19.40 -0.47 0.87
N TYR A 355 -20.01 -1.52 1.41
CA TYR A 355 -20.65 -1.49 2.73
C TYR A 355 -19.65 -1.12 3.84
N MET A 356 -18.47 -1.74 3.83
CA MET A 356 -17.40 -1.40 4.78
C MET A 356 -16.91 0.04 4.60
N TYR A 357 -16.85 0.57 3.38
CA TYR A 357 -16.48 1.97 3.14
C TYR A 357 -17.47 2.94 3.80
N VAL A 358 -18.78 2.72 3.63
CA VAL A 358 -19.82 3.57 4.26
C VAL A 358 -19.81 3.44 5.78
N TYR A 359 -19.95 2.22 6.30
CA TYR A 359 -20.27 2.01 7.71
C TYR A 359 -19.03 1.85 8.59
N GLY A 360 -17.94 1.36 8.00
CA GLY A 360 -16.66 1.25 8.68
C GLY A 360 -15.86 2.54 8.49
N TYR A 361 -15.37 2.76 7.28
CA TYR A 361 -14.43 3.86 7.03
C TYR A 361 -15.05 5.24 7.06
N ARG A 362 -16.39 5.34 7.04
CA ARG A 362 -17.12 6.61 6.87
C ARG A 362 -16.72 7.34 5.57
N ASN A 363 -16.32 6.57 4.56
CA ASN A 363 -15.91 7.07 3.26
C ASN A 363 -16.99 6.74 2.22
N ILE A 364 -18.01 7.58 2.16
CA ILE A 364 -19.17 7.36 1.28
C ILE A 364 -18.77 7.58 -0.19
N VAL A 365 -17.87 8.53 -0.48
CA VAL A 365 -17.35 8.79 -1.84
C VAL A 365 -16.68 7.53 -2.41
N ALA A 366 -15.79 6.87 -1.66
CA ALA A 366 -15.16 5.64 -2.13
C ALA A 366 -16.16 4.49 -2.29
N ALA A 367 -17.22 4.45 -1.48
CA ALA A 367 -18.29 3.47 -1.63
C ALA A 367 -19.06 3.71 -2.94
N GLN A 368 -19.42 4.96 -3.22
CA GLN A 368 -20.13 5.33 -4.44
C GLN A 368 -19.28 5.06 -5.67
N ASP A 369 -18.01 5.49 -5.69
CA ASP A 369 -17.08 5.25 -6.81
C ASP A 369 -16.99 3.75 -7.12
N LEU A 370 -16.89 2.91 -6.08
CA LEU A 370 -16.87 1.46 -6.25
C LEU A 370 -18.20 0.94 -6.82
N VAL A 371 -19.34 1.28 -6.21
CA VAL A 371 -20.65 0.75 -6.65
C VAL A 371 -20.98 1.18 -8.08
N THR A 372 -20.67 2.43 -8.46
CA THR A 372 -20.89 2.94 -9.82
C THR A 372 -20.01 2.24 -10.85
N SER A 373 -18.80 1.78 -10.47
CA SER A 373 -17.91 1.04 -11.38
C SER A 373 -18.31 -0.43 -11.63
N LEU A 374 -19.27 -0.99 -10.89
CA LEU A 374 -19.58 -2.42 -10.92
C LEU A 374 -20.61 -2.83 -12.00
N GLU A 375 -21.06 -1.89 -12.86
CA GLU A 375 -22.00 -2.15 -13.96
C GLU A 375 -23.21 -3.03 -13.54
N LEU A 376 -23.75 -2.75 -12.35
CA LEU A 376 -24.79 -3.56 -11.74
C LEU A 376 -26.12 -3.43 -12.51
N PRO A 377 -26.97 -4.47 -12.51
CA PRO A 377 -28.30 -4.38 -13.11
C PRO A 377 -29.14 -3.26 -12.48
N LEU A 378 -30.18 -2.81 -13.20
CA LEU A 378 -31.09 -1.78 -12.70
C LEU A 378 -31.77 -2.22 -11.40
N LYS A 379 -32.38 -3.41 -11.40
CA LYS A 379 -33.10 -3.98 -10.25
C LYS A 379 -32.22 -4.93 -9.44
N VAL A 380 -31.55 -4.41 -8.41
CA VAL A 380 -30.68 -5.22 -7.54
C VAL A 380 -31.47 -5.78 -6.35
N CYS A 381 -31.54 -7.10 -6.24
CA CYS A 381 -32.25 -7.83 -5.17
C CYS A 381 -33.76 -7.55 -5.02
N GLU A 382 -34.41 -6.85 -5.97
CA GLU A 382 -35.85 -6.55 -5.92
C GLU A 382 -36.72 -7.78 -6.17
N GLY A 383 -36.33 -8.68 -7.07
CA GLY A 383 -37.06 -9.90 -7.41
C GLY A 383 -36.67 -11.14 -6.61
N CYS A 384 -35.96 -10.98 -5.49
CA CYS A 384 -35.58 -12.11 -4.63
C CYS A 384 -36.60 -12.26 -3.50
N ASP A 385 -37.28 -13.40 -3.37
CA ASP A 385 -38.15 -13.65 -2.20
C ASP A 385 -37.29 -13.82 -0.93
N SER A 386 -36.23 -14.62 -1.04
CA SER A 386 -35.21 -14.82 -0.01
C SER A 386 -33.80 -14.66 -0.59
N CYS A 387 -32.81 -14.45 0.26
CA CYS A 387 -31.41 -14.43 -0.17
C CYS A 387 -30.81 -15.84 -0.04
N PRO A 388 -30.45 -16.51 -1.14
CA PRO A 388 -29.87 -17.87 -1.08
C PRO A 388 -28.43 -17.89 -0.54
N VAL A 389 -27.81 -16.72 -0.35
CA VAL A 389 -26.40 -16.61 0.02
C VAL A 389 -26.20 -16.87 1.51
N SER A 390 -25.55 -17.99 1.82
CA SER A 390 -24.94 -18.28 3.12
C SER A 390 -23.50 -17.74 3.15
N CYS A 391 -23.29 -16.68 3.93
CA CYS A 391 -21.99 -16.04 4.07
C CYS A 391 -21.14 -16.76 5.13
N ALA A 392 -19.90 -17.11 4.80
CA ALA A 392 -18.93 -17.76 5.70
C ALA A 392 -18.66 -17.02 7.03
N ILE A 393 -18.97 -15.73 7.10
CA ILE A 393 -18.80 -14.89 8.29
C ILE A 393 -20.13 -14.30 8.80
N GLY A 394 -21.26 -14.86 8.35
CA GLY A 394 -22.60 -14.54 8.87
C GLY A 394 -23.19 -13.22 8.39
N PHE A 395 -22.73 -12.65 7.27
CA PHE A 395 -23.30 -11.40 6.77
C PHE A 395 -24.71 -11.61 6.20
N ARG A 396 -25.62 -10.70 6.56
CA ARG A 396 -26.91 -10.53 5.88
C ARG A 396 -26.70 -9.83 4.53
N VAL A 397 -26.31 -10.61 3.53
CA VAL A 397 -25.80 -10.11 2.25
C VAL A 397 -26.81 -9.20 1.54
N ARG A 398 -28.07 -9.64 1.38
CA ARG A 398 -29.13 -8.84 0.74
C ARG A 398 -29.34 -7.48 1.42
N ASP A 399 -29.44 -7.47 2.75
CA ASP A 399 -29.68 -6.24 3.54
C ASP A 399 -28.55 -5.23 3.34
N ARG A 400 -27.30 -5.72 3.33
CA ARG A 400 -26.12 -4.89 3.13
C ARG A 400 -26.04 -4.35 1.69
N ILE A 401 -26.32 -5.19 0.68
CA ILE A 401 -26.36 -4.78 -0.73
C ILE A 401 -27.38 -3.66 -0.92
N ARG A 402 -28.64 -3.85 -0.48
CA ARG A 402 -29.71 -2.85 -0.64
C ARG A 402 -29.35 -1.49 -0.02
N LYS A 403 -28.56 -1.47 1.05
CA LYS A 403 -28.11 -0.24 1.71
C LYS A 403 -27.10 0.57 0.89
N VAL A 404 -26.30 -0.06 0.03
CA VAL A 404 -25.22 0.61 -0.72
C VAL A 404 -25.51 0.81 -2.19
N VAL A 405 -26.33 -0.05 -2.82
CA VAL A 405 -26.62 0.07 -4.27
C VAL A 405 -27.35 1.36 -4.65
N ARG A 406 -28.11 1.93 -3.70
CA ARG A 406 -28.77 3.24 -3.83
C ARG A 406 -27.80 4.41 -3.95
N LEU A 407 -26.52 4.24 -3.59
CA LEU A 407 -25.53 5.31 -3.75
C LEU A 407 -25.32 5.71 -5.21
N ARG A 408 -25.67 4.82 -6.18
CA ARG A 408 -25.64 5.15 -7.62
C ARG A 408 -26.59 6.28 -8.00
N GLU A 409 -27.64 6.47 -7.21
CA GLU A 409 -28.72 7.43 -7.48
C GLU A 409 -28.53 8.74 -6.72
N VAL A 410 -27.56 8.81 -5.81
CA VAL A 410 -27.30 10.01 -5.00
C VAL A 410 -26.32 10.91 -5.75
N PRO A 411 -26.69 12.16 -6.08
CA PRO A 411 -25.75 13.09 -6.70
C PRO A 411 -24.53 13.36 -5.81
N LEU A 412 -23.37 13.59 -6.44
CA LEU A 412 -22.08 13.70 -5.75
C LEU A 412 -22.04 14.86 -4.74
N GLU A 413 -22.72 15.95 -5.06
CA GLU A 413 -22.84 17.16 -4.24
C GLU A 413 -23.51 16.91 -2.88
N PHE A 414 -24.24 15.80 -2.71
CA PHE A 414 -24.85 15.43 -1.41
C PHE A 414 -23.98 14.50 -0.57
N ILE A 415 -22.83 14.06 -1.10
CA ILE A 415 -21.95 13.07 -0.47
C ILE A 415 -20.51 13.61 -0.25
N ALA A 416 -20.06 14.53 -1.10
CA ALA A 416 -18.70 15.04 -1.14
C ALA A 416 -18.34 15.99 0.01
#